data_AF-A0A943J3D2-F1
#
_entry.id   AF-A0A943J3D2-F1
#
_cell.length_a   1.000
_cell.length_b   1.000
_cell.length_c   1.000
_cell.angle_alpha   90.00
_cell.angle_beta   90.00
_cell.angle_gamma   90.00
#
_symmetry.space_group_name_H-M   'P 1'
#
loop_
_entity.id
_entity.type
_entity.pdbx_description
1 polymer ?
#
loop_
_entity_poly.entity_id
_entity_poly.type
_entity_poly.pdbx_seq_one_letter_code
_entity_poly.pdbx_strand_id
1 'polypeptide(L)'
;MRCPHCGAPHQEDGFRCEHCNKMIDLVQPKTTWRSIVIGGIVLIILGIIGFAFIYMDSNKVGVFEQDEPQSFNDYSWEQIAEISSNMTMAGNVDGALREAKKHDFVNEEGTLRSDLVKDFTLADGTKAQAHLVGVYHDPRTNNSGNAGMSFIVTVPVEEAPMCDAATNQGGWEASALRAQLNGEFFDSLPADLQEYIVEVKKETNNAGNTESPDVVSVTGDKVWALSAVEFAGESFGTVGYANVLNAEGEQYMLLKDDAVKQDLLSKLAGSSDLNWWFRSPNPETATQFFSQGKGYDTEQNASESLDANSKLSVVIGFCI
;
A
#
# COMPACT_ATOMS: atom_id res chain seq x y z
N MET A 1 -16.14 -16.18 -20.65
CA MET A 1 -15.50 -17.53 -20.63
C MET A 1 -15.64 -18.21 -22.00
N ARG A 2 -14.98 -19.36 -22.29
CA ARG A 2 -15.20 -20.15 -23.53
C ARG A 2 -15.84 -21.50 -23.19
N CYS A 3 -16.79 -21.96 -24.00
CA CYS A 3 -17.46 -23.25 -23.77
C CYS A 3 -16.47 -24.42 -23.90
N PRO A 4 -16.37 -25.33 -22.90
CA PRO A 4 -15.43 -26.45 -22.94
C PRO A 4 -15.78 -27.53 -23.99
N HIS A 5 -17.01 -27.54 -24.51
CA HIS A 5 -17.44 -28.51 -25.53
C HIS A 5 -17.18 -28.05 -26.97
N CYS A 6 -17.21 -26.73 -27.25
CA CYS A 6 -17.11 -26.22 -28.61
C CYS A 6 -16.16 -25.02 -28.79
N GLY A 7 -15.61 -24.46 -27.71
CA GLY A 7 -14.64 -23.35 -27.74
C GLY A 7 -15.22 -21.95 -28.03
N ALA A 8 -16.53 -21.84 -28.21
CA ALA A 8 -17.21 -20.58 -28.49
C ALA A 8 -17.16 -19.62 -27.28
N PRO A 9 -17.05 -18.29 -27.49
CA PRO A 9 -17.17 -17.30 -26.42
C PRO A 9 -18.55 -17.35 -25.77
N HIS A 10 -18.60 -17.17 -24.45
CA HIS A 10 -19.83 -17.31 -23.65
C HIS A 10 -19.89 -16.21 -22.58
N GLN A 11 -21.08 -15.61 -22.41
CA GLN A 11 -21.42 -14.57 -21.42
C GLN A 11 -21.78 -15.22 -20.06
N GLU A 12 -21.37 -14.57 -18.96
CA GLU A 12 -21.30 -15.14 -17.60
C GLU A 12 -22.61 -15.69 -17.01
N ASP A 13 -23.76 -15.38 -17.60
CA ASP A 13 -25.04 -15.49 -16.89
C ASP A 13 -25.83 -16.78 -17.21
N GLY A 14 -25.22 -17.76 -17.91
CA GLY A 14 -25.95 -18.94 -18.41
C GLY A 14 -25.23 -20.28 -18.29
N PHE A 15 -25.86 -21.27 -17.66
CA PHE A 15 -25.34 -22.65 -17.55
C PHE A 15 -25.43 -23.47 -18.85
N ARG A 16 -26.00 -22.91 -19.93
CA ARG A 16 -26.21 -23.59 -21.22
C ARG A 16 -25.58 -22.79 -22.35
N CYS A 17 -24.80 -23.46 -23.19
CA CYS A 17 -24.18 -22.83 -24.34
C CYS A 17 -25.17 -22.74 -25.51
N GLU A 18 -25.46 -21.54 -26.00
CA GLU A 18 -26.40 -21.33 -27.12
C GLU A 18 -25.93 -21.95 -28.44
N HIS A 19 -24.61 -22.11 -28.63
CA HIS A 19 -24.07 -22.65 -29.89
C HIS A 19 -24.15 -24.17 -30.01
N CYS A 20 -23.87 -24.91 -28.93
CA CYS A 20 -23.89 -26.38 -28.96
C CYS A 20 -25.07 -26.98 -28.18
N ASN A 21 -25.88 -26.12 -27.54
CA ASN A 21 -27.03 -26.46 -26.71
C ASN A 21 -26.72 -27.47 -25.59
N LYS A 22 -25.45 -27.57 -25.17
CA LYS A 22 -25.01 -28.41 -24.05
C LYS A 22 -24.90 -27.58 -22.78
N MET A 23 -25.26 -28.21 -21.66
CA MET A 23 -25.00 -27.69 -20.32
C MET A 23 -23.49 -27.70 -20.07
N ILE A 24 -22.98 -26.64 -19.46
CA ILE A 24 -21.58 -26.55 -19.04
C ILE A 24 -21.54 -26.91 -17.55
N ASP A 25 -21.03 -28.10 -17.23
CA ASP A 25 -20.88 -28.54 -15.85
C ASP A 25 -19.70 -27.81 -15.20
N LEU A 26 -19.91 -27.22 -14.02
CA LEU A 26 -18.87 -26.58 -13.23
C LEU A 26 -17.84 -27.63 -12.79
N VAL A 27 -16.55 -27.40 -13.08
CA VAL A 27 -15.47 -28.26 -12.59
C VAL A 27 -15.32 -28.05 -11.09
N GLN A 28 -15.83 -28.99 -10.30
CA GLN A 28 -15.57 -29.03 -8.87
C GLN A 28 -14.14 -29.55 -8.63
N PRO A 29 -13.31 -28.87 -7.80
CA PRO A 29 -11.98 -29.35 -7.48
C PRO A 29 -12.05 -30.68 -6.72
N LYS A 30 -11.27 -31.67 -7.18
CA LYS A 30 -11.19 -33.00 -6.55
C LYS A 30 -10.44 -32.90 -5.22
N THR A 31 -11.15 -32.94 -4.10
CA THR A 31 -10.56 -33.16 -2.78
C THR A 31 -10.38 -34.67 -2.54
N THR A 32 -9.12 -35.12 -2.46
CA THR A 32 -8.81 -36.47 -1.98
C THR A 32 -8.74 -36.45 -0.46
N TRP A 33 -9.85 -36.76 0.22
CA TRP A 33 -9.87 -37.12 1.64
C TRP A 33 -10.15 -38.61 1.79
N ARG A 34 -9.33 -39.29 2.60
CA ARG A 34 -9.59 -40.67 3.04
C ARG A 34 -10.83 -40.68 3.92
N SER A 35 -11.71 -41.63 3.64
CA SER A 35 -13.05 -41.78 4.21
C SER A 35 -13.02 -42.08 5.71
N ILE A 36 -13.69 -41.25 6.51
CA ILE A 36 -14.48 -41.73 7.65
C ILE A 36 -15.92 -41.33 7.34
N VAL A 37 -16.75 -42.35 7.13
CA VAL A 37 -18.16 -42.23 6.73
C VAL A 37 -18.99 -41.93 7.96
N ILE A 38 -19.60 -40.74 8.04
CA ILE A 38 -20.90 -40.54 8.70
C ILE A 38 -21.69 -39.49 7.91
N GLY A 39 -22.86 -39.91 7.40
CA GLY A 39 -24.08 -39.11 7.23
C GLY A 39 -24.01 -37.80 6.44
N GLY A 40 -24.56 -37.80 5.23
CA GLY A 40 -24.49 -36.67 4.30
C GLY A 40 -25.25 -35.41 4.74
N ILE A 41 -24.75 -34.27 4.26
CA ILE A 41 -25.37 -32.94 4.39
C ILE A 41 -25.21 -32.20 3.05
N VAL A 42 -26.31 -31.58 2.63
CA VAL A 42 -26.45 -30.77 1.42
C VAL A 42 -25.86 -29.38 1.66
N LEU A 43 -24.95 -28.94 0.79
CA LEU A 43 -24.43 -27.57 0.75
C LEU A 43 -25.34 -26.72 -0.16
N ILE A 44 -25.95 -25.66 0.39
CA ILE A 44 -26.52 -24.56 -0.39
C ILE A 44 -25.65 -23.34 -0.11
N ILE A 45 -24.94 -22.88 -1.14
CA ILE A 45 -24.18 -21.62 -1.11
C ILE A 45 -25.13 -20.51 -1.53
N LEU A 46 -25.41 -19.58 -0.63
CA LEU A 46 -25.91 -18.25 -0.98
C LEU A 46 -25.11 -17.22 -0.19
N GLY A 47 -24.59 -16.24 -0.90
CA GLY A 47 -23.71 -15.21 -0.37
C GLY A 47 -24.44 -14.14 0.44
N ILE A 48 -23.59 -13.47 1.23
CA ILE A 48 -23.75 -12.17 1.89
C ILE A 48 -24.55 -12.17 3.21
N ILE A 49 -23.81 -11.72 4.24
CA ILE A 49 -24.16 -11.33 5.62
C ILE A 49 -24.57 -12.48 6.54
N GLY A 50 -23.65 -12.82 7.46
CA GLY A 50 -23.89 -13.53 8.71
C GLY A 50 -24.58 -14.89 8.60
N PHE A 51 -23.84 -15.98 8.73
CA PHE A 51 -24.46 -17.26 9.08
C PHE A 51 -23.70 -17.99 10.17
N ALA A 52 -24.36 -18.07 11.33
CA ALA A 52 -24.06 -18.96 12.43
C ALA A 52 -24.07 -20.42 11.96
N PHE A 53 -23.03 -21.18 12.31
CA PHE A 53 -23.04 -22.63 12.22
C PHE A 53 -24.01 -23.19 13.28
N ILE A 54 -25.18 -23.69 12.88
CA ILE A 54 -26.01 -24.49 13.77
C ILE A 54 -25.44 -25.92 13.77
N TYR A 55 -24.57 -26.22 14.74
CA TYR A 55 -24.22 -27.59 15.09
C TYR A 55 -25.32 -28.14 16.02
N MET A 56 -26.23 -28.94 15.48
CA MET A 56 -27.13 -29.75 16.32
C MET A 56 -26.39 -31.00 16.78
N ASP A 57 -25.59 -30.86 17.83
CA ASP A 57 -25.29 -31.98 18.71
C ASP A 57 -25.75 -31.63 20.12
N SER A 58 -26.32 -32.64 20.75
CA SER A 58 -27.06 -32.57 21.99
C SER A 58 -26.29 -31.85 23.12
N ASN A 59 -26.93 -30.79 23.64
CA ASN A 59 -26.63 -30.11 24.90
C ASN A 59 -25.26 -29.40 25.00
N LYS A 60 -25.09 -28.31 24.26
CA LYS A 60 -24.52 -27.02 24.70
C LYS A 60 -24.57 -26.05 23.51
N VAL A 61 -25.52 -25.12 23.52
CA VAL A 61 -25.56 -24.03 22.55
C VAL A 61 -24.49 -23.01 22.96
N GLY A 62 -23.29 -23.17 22.41
CA GLY A 62 -22.30 -22.09 22.36
C GLY A 62 -22.42 -21.42 21.01
N VAL A 63 -22.99 -20.22 20.97
CA VAL A 63 -22.89 -19.36 19.79
C VAL A 63 -21.48 -18.80 19.81
N PHE A 64 -20.60 -19.32 18.95
CA PHE A 64 -19.34 -18.64 18.65
C PHE A 64 -19.66 -17.62 17.55
N GLU A 65 -20.16 -16.47 17.98
CA GLU A 65 -20.19 -15.27 17.14
C GLU A 65 -18.72 -14.88 16.99
N GLN A 66 -18.17 -15.02 15.80
CA GLN A 66 -16.86 -14.44 15.50
C GLN A 66 -17.18 -12.95 15.33
N ASP A 67 -16.89 -12.15 16.35
CA ASP A 67 -17.18 -10.72 16.35
C ASP A 67 -16.65 -10.10 15.05
N GLU A 68 -17.50 -9.40 14.30
CA GLU A 68 -17.05 -8.61 13.16
C GLU A 68 -15.94 -7.64 13.63
N PRO A 69 -14.81 -7.53 12.91
CA PRO A 69 -13.72 -6.65 13.31
C PRO A 69 -14.24 -5.22 13.54
N GLN A 70 -14.13 -4.71 14.77
CA GLN A 70 -14.72 -3.43 15.16
C GLN A 70 -13.86 -2.24 14.71
N SER A 71 -12.58 -2.49 14.48
CA SER A 71 -11.59 -1.52 14.03
C SER A 71 -10.64 -2.14 13.00
N PHE A 72 -9.97 -1.29 12.21
CA PHE A 72 -8.94 -1.75 11.28
C PHE A 72 -7.81 -2.53 11.99
N ASN A 73 -7.56 -2.20 13.25
CA ASN A 73 -6.53 -2.82 14.07
C ASN A 73 -6.86 -4.28 14.46
N ASP A 74 -8.13 -4.68 14.40
CA ASP A 74 -8.58 -6.04 14.74
C ASP A 74 -8.26 -7.07 13.63
N TYR A 75 -8.03 -6.61 12.40
CA TYR A 75 -7.62 -7.47 11.29
C TYR A 75 -6.17 -7.92 11.47
N SER A 76 -5.90 -9.22 11.31
CA SER A 76 -4.53 -9.72 11.15
C SER A 76 -3.91 -9.24 9.83
N TRP A 77 -2.58 -9.26 9.74
CA TRP A 77 -1.88 -8.93 8.49
C TRP A 77 -2.28 -9.87 7.33
N GLU A 78 -2.55 -11.14 7.62
CA GLU A 78 -3.07 -12.10 6.63
C GLU A 78 -4.42 -11.66 6.06
N GLN A 79 -5.36 -11.24 6.92
CA GLN A 79 -6.66 -10.75 6.46
C GLN A 79 -6.53 -9.44 5.69
N ILE A 80 -5.67 -8.51 6.14
CA ILE A 80 -5.38 -7.27 5.40
C ILE A 80 -4.81 -7.61 4.02
N ALA A 81 -3.90 -8.58 3.93
CA ALA A 81 -3.31 -9.03 2.67
C ALA A 81 -4.32 -9.70 1.73
N GLU A 82 -5.25 -10.49 2.26
CA GLU A 82 -6.34 -11.05 1.47
C GLU A 82 -7.22 -9.95 0.86
N ILE A 83 -7.60 -8.95 1.66
CA ILE A 83 -8.39 -7.81 1.18
C ILE A 83 -7.58 -7.02 0.13
N SER A 84 -6.29 -6.77 0.38
CA SER A 84 -5.42 -6.08 -0.57
C SER A 84 -5.27 -6.83 -1.90
N SER A 85 -5.16 -8.15 -1.85
CA SER A 85 -5.15 -9.01 -3.04
C SER A 85 -6.45 -8.87 -3.83
N ASN A 86 -7.61 -8.84 -3.17
CA ASN A 86 -8.90 -8.59 -3.83
C ASN A 86 -8.95 -7.20 -4.48
N MET A 87 -8.46 -6.16 -3.80
CA MET A 87 -8.34 -4.81 -4.36
C MET A 87 -7.46 -4.79 -5.62
N THR A 88 -6.34 -5.50 -5.57
CA THR A 88 -5.42 -5.65 -6.70
C THR A 88 -6.09 -6.34 -7.89
N MET A 89 -6.83 -7.43 -7.64
CA MET A 89 -7.56 -8.17 -8.68
C MET A 89 -8.67 -7.35 -9.33
N ALA A 90 -9.22 -6.35 -8.63
CA ALA A 90 -10.22 -5.45 -9.19
C ALA A 90 -9.66 -4.55 -10.31
N GLY A 91 -8.34 -4.34 -10.34
CA GLY A 91 -7.60 -3.80 -11.48
C GLY A 91 -7.72 -2.29 -11.73
N ASN A 92 -8.38 -1.55 -10.82
CA ASN A 92 -8.47 -0.08 -10.85
C ASN A 92 -8.90 0.46 -9.47
N VAL A 93 -8.75 1.77 -9.28
CA VAL A 93 -9.09 2.47 -8.03
C VAL A 93 -10.56 2.27 -7.64
N ASP A 94 -11.51 2.41 -8.57
CA ASP A 94 -12.94 2.23 -8.28
C ASP A 94 -13.26 0.80 -7.83
N GLY A 95 -12.60 -0.18 -8.43
CA GLY A 95 -12.66 -1.58 -8.05
C GLY A 95 -12.11 -1.82 -6.66
N ALA A 96 -10.93 -1.29 -6.37
CA ALA A 96 -10.31 -1.37 -5.06
C ALA A 96 -11.19 -0.72 -3.97
N LEU A 97 -11.79 0.45 -4.23
CA LEU A 97 -12.72 1.09 -3.30
C LEU A 97 -14.02 0.28 -3.11
N ARG A 98 -14.51 -0.42 -4.14
CA ARG A 98 -15.65 -1.35 -3.98
C ARG A 98 -15.30 -2.54 -3.09
N GLU A 99 -14.09 -3.09 -3.21
CA GLU A 99 -13.61 -4.15 -2.32
C GLU A 99 -13.43 -3.60 -0.90
N ALA A 100 -12.80 -2.43 -0.75
CA ALA A 100 -12.61 -1.74 0.53
C ALA A 100 -13.94 -1.52 1.28
N LYS A 101 -14.98 -1.14 0.54
CA LYS A 101 -16.31 -0.89 1.09
C LYS A 101 -16.95 -2.15 1.70
N LYS A 102 -16.62 -3.36 1.25
CA LYS A 102 -17.13 -4.61 1.83
C LYS A 102 -16.63 -4.85 3.26
N HIS A 103 -15.59 -4.13 3.66
CA HIS A 103 -14.93 -4.22 4.97
C HIS A 103 -15.04 -2.91 5.76
N ASP A 104 -15.98 -2.03 5.38
CA ASP A 104 -16.20 -0.71 5.98
C ASP A 104 -15.00 0.25 5.93
N PHE A 105 -14.04 0.05 5.02
CA PHE A 105 -12.89 0.95 4.89
C PHE A 105 -13.20 2.25 4.16
N VAL A 106 -14.44 2.42 3.70
CA VAL A 106 -14.89 3.55 2.91
C VAL A 106 -16.04 4.22 3.65
N ASN A 107 -16.04 5.55 3.73
CA ASN A 107 -17.12 6.31 4.37
C ASN A 107 -18.37 6.38 3.48
N GLU A 108 -19.42 7.03 3.99
CA GLU A 108 -20.69 7.19 3.26
C GLU A 108 -20.55 7.94 1.92
N GLU A 109 -19.53 8.79 1.80
CA GLU A 109 -19.23 9.59 0.60
C GLU A 109 -18.48 8.78 -0.47
N GLY A 110 -18.07 7.55 -0.16
CA GLY A 110 -17.34 6.70 -1.09
C GLY A 110 -15.82 6.94 -1.08
N THR A 111 -15.30 7.69 -0.12
CA THR A 111 -13.86 7.93 0.05
C THR A 111 -13.27 7.04 1.13
N LEU A 112 -12.01 6.67 0.97
CA LEU A 112 -11.28 5.86 1.95
C LEU A 112 -11.29 6.58 3.32
N ARG A 113 -11.58 5.87 4.41
CA ARG A 113 -11.56 6.48 5.75
C ARG A 113 -10.13 6.81 6.16
N SER A 114 -9.95 7.90 6.91
CA SER A 114 -8.65 8.36 7.41
C SER A 114 -8.21 7.75 8.76
N ASP A 115 -9.07 6.93 9.37
CA ASP A 115 -8.83 6.27 10.66
C ASP A 115 -8.30 4.83 10.53
N LEU A 116 -7.94 4.41 9.32
CA LEU A 116 -7.44 3.07 9.02
C LEU A 116 -5.96 2.93 9.42
N VAL A 117 -5.76 2.64 10.71
CA VAL A 117 -4.45 2.54 11.35
C VAL A 117 -4.26 1.14 11.94
N LYS A 118 -3.12 0.53 11.63
CA LYS A 118 -2.72 -0.78 12.15
C LYS A 118 -1.50 -0.63 13.05
N ASP A 119 -1.63 -1.06 14.30
CA ASP A 119 -0.53 -1.10 15.25
C ASP A 119 0.31 -2.37 15.04
N PHE A 120 1.63 -2.22 15.15
CA PHE A 120 2.56 -3.34 15.16
C PHE A 120 3.79 -3.02 16.01
N THR A 121 4.66 -4.00 16.22
CA THR A 121 5.85 -3.87 17.06
C THR A 121 7.06 -4.43 16.32
N LEU A 122 8.11 -3.64 16.15
CA LEU A 122 9.37 -4.05 15.54
C LEU A 122 10.09 -5.10 16.41
N ALA A 123 11.07 -5.80 15.83
CA ALA A 123 11.82 -6.84 16.53
C ALA A 123 12.53 -6.36 17.82
N ASP A 124 12.86 -5.08 17.92
CA ASP A 124 13.47 -4.44 19.09
C ASP A 124 12.45 -4.04 20.18
N GLY A 125 11.15 -4.27 19.95
CA GLY A 125 10.06 -3.90 20.87
C GLY A 125 9.49 -2.50 20.63
N THR A 126 9.99 -1.75 19.65
CA THR A 126 9.50 -0.43 19.28
C THR A 126 8.10 -0.53 18.66
N LYS A 127 7.14 0.24 19.19
CA LYS A 127 5.75 0.28 18.68
C LYS A 127 5.65 1.24 17.51
N ALA A 128 5.03 0.80 16.42
CA ALA A 128 4.81 1.58 15.21
C ALA A 128 3.35 1.49 14.76
N GLN A 129 2.94 2.47 13.95
CA GLN A 129 1.59 2.56 13.38
C GLN A 129 1.68 2.68 11.86
N ALA A 130 0.97 1.80 11.16
CA ALA A 130 0.82 1.84 9.72
C ALA A 130 -0.51 2.48 9.36
N HIS A 131 -0.45 3.63 8.69
CA HIS A 131 -1.59 4.40 8.23
C HIS A 131 -1.87 4.06 6.77
N LEU A 132 -3.04 3.49 6.46
CA LEU A 132 -3.42 3.26 5.07
C LEU A 132 -3.70 4.62 4.40
N VAL A 133 -2.99 4.95 3.33
CA VAL A 133 -3.11 6.27 2.65
C VAL A 133 -3.60 6.19 1.20
N GLY A 134 -3.62 5.00 0.62
CA GLY A 134 -4.05 4.81 -0.75
C GLY A 134 -4.40 3.36 -1.05
N VAL A 135 -5.17 3.20 -2.11
CA VAL A 135 -5.51 1.90 -2.68
C VAL A 135 -5.21 1.89 -4.17
N TYR A 136 -4.73 0.77 -4.70
CA TYR A 136 -4.38 0.61 -6.12
C TYR A 136 -3.44 1.72 -6.65
N HIS A 137 -2.52 2.21 -5.82
CA HIS A 137 -1.67 3.37 -6.14
C HIS A 137 -0.33 2.95 -6.76
N ASP A 138 0.43 2.12 -6.05
CA ASP A 138 1.82 1.81 -6.41
C ASP A 138 1.93 0.61 -7.37
N PRO A 139 2.55 0.75 -8.55
CA PRO A 139 2.74 -0.35 -9.49
C PRO A 139 3.70 -1.41 -8.94
N ARG A 140 3.32 -2.69 -9.00
CA ARG A 140 4.22 -3.78 -8.57
C ARG A 140 5.34 -4.05 -9.56
N THR A 141 6.52 -4.40 -9.07
CA THR A 141 7.70 -4.68 -9.93
C THR A 141 7.50 -5.90 -10.84
N ASN A 142 6.68 -6.87 -10.39
CA ASN A 142 6.32 -8.06 -11.15
C ASN A 142 5.30 -7.81 -12.30
N ASN A 143 4.85 -6.57 -12.51
CA ASN A 143 3.90 -6.16 -13.55
C ASN A 143 2.51 -6.82 -13.49
N SER A 144 2.07 -7.26 -12.31
CA SER A 144 0.75 -7.87 -12.12
C SER A 144 -0.34 -6.88 -11.65
N GLY A 145 -0.19 -5.60 -11.99
CA GLY A 145 -1.04 -4.49 -11.53
C GLY A 145 -0.46 -3.77 -10.31
N ASN A 146 -1.23 -2.82 -9.77
CA ASN A 146 -0.82 -2.04 -8.60
C ASN A 146 -1.09 -2.82 -7.31
N ALA A 147 -0.33 -2.53 -6.25
CA ALA A 147 -0.60 -3.04 -4.93
C ALA A 147 -1.97 -2.56 -4.44
N GLY A 148 -2.69 -3.41 -3.72
CA GLY A 148 -4.04 -3.09 -3.29
C GLY A 148 -4.06 -2.00 -2.23
N MET A 149 -3.05 -1.96 -1.36
CA MET A 149 -2.94 -1.04 -0.23
C MET A 149 -1.55 -0.44 -0.11
N SER A 150 -1.50 0.87 0.14
CA SER A 150 -0.26 1.62 0.40
C SER A 150 -0.32 2.25 1.78
N PHE A 151 0.68 1.94 2.62
CA PHE A 151 0.76 2.40 3.99
C PHE A 151 1.88 3.42 4.17
N ILE A 152 1.70 4.36 5.10
CA ILE A 152 2.77 5.22 5.63
C ILE A 152 3.00 4.87 7.10
N VAL A 153 4.27 4.83 7.50
CA VAL A 153 4.71 4.58 8.87
C VAL A 153 5.74 5.63 9.27
N THR A 154 5.62 6.20 10.46
CA THR A 154 6.78 6.85 11.11
C THR A 154 7.66 5.76 11.69
N VAL A 155 8.93 5.73 11.29
CA VAL A 155 9.93 4.93 12.02
C VAL A 155 10.18 5.66 13.35
N PRO A 156 9.81 5.07 14.51
CA PRO A 156 9.94 5.73 15.81
C PRO A 156 11.40 5.72 16.28
N VAL A 157 12.20 6.55 15.60
CA VAL A 157 13.53 7.12 15.91
C VAL A 157 14.79 6.23 15.83
N GLU A 158 15.55 6.40 14.74
CA GLU A 158 16.93 6.95 14.76
C GLU A 158 17.00 7.96 13.58
N GLU A 159 17.53 9.16 13.78
CA GLU A 159 17.71 10.11 12.66
C GLU A 159 18.86 9.63 11.77
N ALA A 160 18.57 9.45 10.48
CA ALA A 160 19.51 8.93 9.51
C ALA A 160 19.86 9.99 8.45
N PRO A 161 21.10 9.98 7.94
CA PRO A 161 21.39 10.68 6.69
C PRO A 161 20.78 9.94 5.50
N MET A 162 20.45 10.70 4.45
CA MET A 162 20.11 10.10 3.15
C MET A 162 21.33 9.40 2.56
N CYS A 163 22.47 10.09 2.57
CA CYS A 163 23.77 9.63 2.05
C CYS A 163 24.89 9.88 3.05
N ASP A 164 25.94 9.05 3.03
CA ASP A 164 27.12 9.20 3.91
C ASP A 164 27.90 10.50 3.69
N ALA A 165 27.77 11.10 2.50
CA ALA A 165 28.39 12.36 2.12
C ALA A 165 27.33 13.35 1.63
N ALA A 166 27.66 14.65 1.66
CA ALA A 166 26.82 15.71 1.10
C ALA A 166 26.83 15.65 -0.43
N THR A 167 26.18 14.65 -1.00
CA THR A 167 26.02 14.46 -2.44
C THR A 167 24.66 13.83 -2.74
N ASN A 168 24.04 14.27 -3.82
CA ASN A 168 22.83 13.66 -4.38
C ASN A 168 23.09 12.89 -5.68
N GLN A 169 24.37 12.66 -6.01
CA GLN A 169 24.75 11.87 -7.17
C GLN A 169 24.25 10.42 -7.00
N GLY A 170 23.53 9.91 -8.00
CA GLY A 170 22.89 8.59 -7.94
C GLY A 170 21.55 8.57 -7.20
N GLY A 171 21.11 9.71 -6.65
CA GLY A 171 19.82 9.91 -5.99
C GLY A 171 19.43 8.84 -4.97
N TRP A 172 18.15 8.52 -4.93
CA TRP A 172 17.59 7.51 -4.03
C TRP A 172 18.20 6.13 -4.26
N GLU A 173 18.40 5.74 -5.53
CA GLU A 173 18.91 4.43 -5.91
C GLU A 173 20.25 4.10 -5.24
N ALA A 174 21.16 5.08 -5.20
CA ALA A 174 22.49 4.96 -4.62
C ALA A 174 22.58 5.34 -3.13
N SER A 175 21.46 5.76 -2.52
CA SER A 175 21.45 6.27 -1.15
C SER A 175 21.72 5.17 -0.11
N ALA A 176 22.47 5.52 0.93
CA ALA A 176 22.72 4.62 2.07
C ALA A 176 21.41 4.31 2.82
N LEU A 177 20.51 5.30 2.91
CA LEU A 177 19.21 5.13 3.54
C LEU A 177 18.36 4.07 2.83
N ARG A 178 18.28 4.08 1.50
CA ARG A 178 17.54 3.05 0.74
C ARG A 178 18.08 1.64 1.02
N ALA A 179 19.41 1.51 1.04
CA ALA A 179 20.07 0.22 1.32
C ALA A 179 19.75 -0.29 2.73
N GLN A 180 19.76 0.60 3.72
CA GLN A 180 19.38 0.27 5.10
C GLN A 180 17.88 -0.11 5.21
N LEU A 181 17.00 0.65 4.53
CA LEU A 181 15.56 0.39 4.56
C LEU A 181 15.17 -0.97 3.96
N ASN A 182 15.76 -1.33 2.82
CA ASN A 182 15.47 -2.60 2.14
C ASN A 182 16.32 -3.78 2.64
N GLY A 183 17.23 -3.53 3.59
CA GLY A 183 18.03 -4.53 4.28
C GLY A 183 17.63 -4.65 5.75
N GLU A 184 18.49 -4.14 6.64
CA GLU A 184 18.36 -4.31 8.09
C GLU A 184 16.98 -3.88 8.65
N PHE A 185 16.41 -2.78 8.15
CA PHE A 185 15.10 -2.35 8.61
C PHE A 185 13.99 -3.32 8.17
N PHE A 186 13.96 -3.72 6.90
CA PHE A 186 12.99 -4.70 6.40
C PHE A 186 13.09 -6.03 7.17
N ASP A 187 14.30 -6.46 7.52
CA ASP A 187 14.54 -7.66 8.32
C ASP A 187 14.12 -7.52 9.80
N SER A 188 13.94 -6.29 10.27
CA SER A 188 13.44 -5.99 11.62
C SER A 188 11.91 -5.99 11.74
N LEU A 189 11.20 -6.02 10.61
CA LEU A 189 9.74 -6.08 10.59
C LEU A 189 9.25 -7.43 11.13
N PRO A 190 8.04 -7.48 11.74
CA PRO A 190 7.42 -8.74 12.13
C PRO A 190 7.31 -9.71 10.96
N ALA A 191 7.62 -10.99 11.17
CA ALA A 191 7.58 -12.00 10.12
C ALA A 191 6.19 -12.13 9.46
N ASP A 192 5.13 -11.97 10.24
CA ASP A 192 3.73 -11.99 9.79
C ASP A 192 3.31 -10.74 9.01
N LEU A 193 4.08 -9.65 9.06
CA LEU A 193 3.93 -8.50 8.15
C LEU A 193 4.85 -8.66 6.93
N GLN A 194 6.10 -9.05 7.17
CA GLN A 194 7.15 -9.17 6.15
C GLN A 194 6.74 -10.10 5.00
N GLU A 195 6.02 -11.18 5.31
CA GLU A 195 5.51 -12.16 4.34
C GLU A 195 4.57 -11.54 3.28
N TYR A 196 3.84 -10.48 3.65
CA TYR A 196 2.83 -9.87 2.78
C TYR A 196 3.30 -8.59 2.08
N ILE A 197 4.45 -8.03 2.46
CA ILE A 197 4.96 -6.82 1.81
C ILE A 197 5.38 -7.14 0.37
N VAL A 198 4.83 -6.36 -0.57
CA VAL A 198 5.15 -6.47 -1.99
C VAL A 198 6.15 -5.40 -2.43
N GLU A 199 7.01 -5.77 -3.37
CA GLU A 199 7.94 -4.83 -4.00
C GLU A 199 7.24 -4.00 -5.08
N VAL A 200 7.40 -2.68 -5.01
CA VAL A 200 6.76 -1.71 -5.91
C VAL A 200 7.78 -0.85 -6.63
N LYS A 201 7.35 -0.27 -7.75
CA LYS A 201 8.13 0.64 -8.59
C LYS A 201 8.05 2.05 -8.02
N LYS A 202 9.20 2.65 -7.76
CA LYS A 202 9.32 4.05 -7.33
C LYS A 202 10.17 4.83 -8.33
N GLU A 203 9.55 5.84 -8.97
CA GLU A 203 10.18 6.77 -9.91
C GLU A 203 10.92 7.87 -9.17
N THR A 204 12.25 7.98 -9.30
CA THR A 204 13.05 9.04 -8.68
C THR A 204 14.02 9.67 -9.69
N ASN A 205 14.31 10.96 -9.56
CA ASN A 205 15.46 11.57 -10.20
C ASN A 205 16.78 11.01 -9.63
N ASN A 206 17.30 9.91 -10.18
CA ASN A 206 18.58 9.35 -9.73
C ASN A 206 19.81 9.99 -10.40
N ALA A 207 19.62 10.97 -11.29
CA ALA A 207 20.73 11.74 -11.86
C ALA A 207 21.20 12.86 -10.92
N GLY A 208 20.33 13.36 -10.04
CA GLY A 208 20.64 14.44 -9.11
C GLY A 208 20.41 15.82 -9.72
N ASN A 209 21.48 16.59 -9.96
CA ASN A 209 21.39 17.97 -10.45
C ASN A 209 21.01 18.05 -11.95
N THR A 210 19.72 18.19 -12.26
CA THR A 210 19.15 18.16 -13.62
C THR A 210 17.77 18.81 -13.66
N GLU A 211 17.45 19.55 -14.72
CA GLU A 211 16.10 20.09 -14.94
C GLU A 211 15.24 19.20 -15.86
N SER A 212 15.82 18.13 -16.41
CA SER A 212 15.12 17.23 -17.33
C SER A 212 14.39 16.12 -16.56
N PRO A 213 13.07 15.93 -16.75
CA PRO A 213 12.34 14.80 -16.16
C PRO A 213 12.68 13.46 -16.82
N ASP A 214 13.30 13.47 -18.02
CA ASP A 214 13.59 12.25 -18.79
C ASP A 214 14.65 11.35 -18.12
N VAL A 215 15.33 11.84 -17.09
CA VAL A 215 16.35 11.09 -16.33
C VAL A 215 15.78 10.42 -15.07
N VAL A 216 14.50 10.62 -14.78
CA VAL A 216 13.81 9.87 -13.73
C VAL A 216 13.85 8.39 -14.07
N SER A 217 14.27 7.59 -13.11
CA SER A 217 14.45 6.15 -13.25
C SER A 217 13.70 5.41 -12.15
N VAL A 218 13.41 4.14 -12.41
CA VAL A 218 12.58 3.31 -11.56
C VAL A 218 13.46 2.41 -10.70
N THR A 219 13.20 2.45 -9.39
CA THR A 219 13.72 1.49 -8.42
C THR A 219 12.62 0.51 -7.99
N GLY A 220 13.01 -0.71 -7.61
CA GLY A 220 12.13 -1.68 -6.96
C GLY A 220 12.39 -1.68 -5.46
N ASP A 221 11.39 -1.32 -4.67
CA ASP A 221 11.52 -1.17 -3.22
C ASP A 221 10.37 -1.88 -2.49
N LYS A 222 10.71 -2.55 -1.38
CA LYS A 222 9.72 -3.08 -0.41
C LYS A 222 9.35 -2.02 0.62
N VAL A 223 10.32 -1.19 0.97
CA VAL A 223 10.19 -0.05 1.88
C VAL A 223 10.90 1.15 1.25
N TRP A 224 10.24 2.31 1.21
CA TRP A 224 10.79 3.53 0.60
C TRP A 224 10.50 4.77 1.43
N ALA A 225 11.32 5.82 1.32
CA ALA A 225 10.93 7.16 1.75
C ALA A 225 10.02 7.79 0.69
N LEU A 226 9.00 8.56 1.08
CA LEU A 226 8.08 9.20 0.13
C LEU A 226 8.79 10.16 -0.82
N SER A 227 8.29 10.35 -2.04
CA SER A 227 8.68 11.52 -2.84
C SER A 227 7.97 12.77 -2.33
N ALA A 228 8.51 13.94 -2.69
CA ALA A 228 7.86 15.21 -2.40
C ALA A 228 6.44 15.26 -2.97
N VAL A 229 6.22 14.75 -4.19
CA VAL A 229 4.91 14.81 -4.87
C VAL A 229 3.91 13.79 -4.34
N GLU A 230 4.38 12.61 -3.91
CA GLU A 230 3.55 11.63 -3.23
C GLU A 230 2.88 12.19 -1.97
N PHE A 231 3.59 13.11 -1.29
CA PHE A 231 3.12 13.76 -0.07
C PHE A 231 2.42 15.11 -0.34
N ALA A 232 3.14 16.06 -0.92
CA ALA A 232 2.70 17.45 -1.07
C ALA A 232 1.72 17.65 -2.24
N GLY A 233 1.77 16.79 -3.26
CA GLY A 233 1.03 16.96 -4.50
C GLY A 233 1.87 17.63 -5.58
N GLU A 234 1.19 18.07 -6.64
CA GLU A 234 1.83 18.70 -7.80
C GLU A 234 2.63 19.94 -7.37
N SER A 235 3.90 19.98 -7.77
CA SER A 235 4.74 21.16 -7.68
C SER A 235 4.44 22.07 -8.88
N PHE A 236 4.39 23.38 -8.66
CA PHE A 236 4.07 24.35 -9.72
C PHE A 236 5.32 25.12 -10.14
N GLY A 237 5.34 25.64 -11.36
CA GLY A 237 6.45 26.45 -11.87
C GLY A 237 6.87 26.02 -13.27
N THR A 238 7.12 27.00 -14.14
CA THR A 238 7.52 26.75 -15.55
C THR A 238 9.04 26.67 -15.74
N VAL A 239 9.81 27.04 -14.72
CA VAL A 239 11.28 27.02 -14.66
C VAL A 239 11.67 26.42 -13.31
N GLY A 240 12.70 25.58 -13.27
CA GLY A 240 13.17 24.93 -12.04
C GLY A 240 12.80 23.46 -11.93
N TYR A 241 12.78 22.94 -10.71
CA TYR A 241 12.70 21.51 -10.42
C TYR A 241 11.29 20.91 -10.44
N ALA A 242 10.23 21.72 -10.60
CA ALA A 242 8.84 21.27 -10.54
C ALA A 242 8.54 20.10 -11.50
N ASN A 243 8.99 20.18 -12.76
CA ASN A 243 8.78 19.11 -13.75
C ASN A 243 9.46 17.80 -13.35
N VAL A 244 10.63 17.88 -12.71
CA VAL A 244 11.40 16.72 -12.24
C VAL A 244 10.69 16.09 -11.05
N LEU A 245 10.25 16.89 -10.08
CA LEU A 245 9.47 16.40 -8.93
C LEU A 245 8.17 15.74 -9.37
N ASN A 246 7.44 16.36 -10.30
CA ASN A 246 6.17 15.84 -10.82
C ASN A 246 6.31 14.55 -11.63
N ALA A 247 7.54 14.17 -12.01
CA ALA A 247 7.82 12.88 -12.63
C ALA A 247 8.07 11.76 -11.60
N GLU A 248 8.09 12.06 -10.28
CA GLU A 248 8.39 11.09 -9.21
C GLU A 248 7.14 10.42 -8.60
N GLY A 249 6.02 10.41 -9.32
CA GLY A 249 4.77 9.75 -8.93
C GLY A 249 3.59 10.70 -8.79
N GLU A 250 2.56 10.26 -8.08
CA GLU A 250 1.33 11.03 -7.84
C GLU A 250 1.02 11.08 -6.34
N GLN A 251 0.26 12.10 -5.91
CA GLN A 251 -0.14 12.22 -4.51
C GLN A 251 -1.01 11.05 -4.05
N TYR A 252 -0.72 10.51 -2.86
CA TYR A 252 -1.57 9.48 -2.24
C TYR A 252 -2.99 10.01 -1.99
N MET A 253 -3.98 9.13 -2.15
CA MET A 253 -5.41 9.47 -2.12
C MET A 253 -5.80 10.28 -0.87
N LEU A 254 -5.42 9.82 0.32
CA LEU A 254 -5.77 10.51 1.57
C LEU A 254 -5.01 11.83 1.78
N LEU A 255 -3.86 11.99 1.13
CA LEU A 255 -3.04 13.19 1.26
C LEU A 255 -3.55 14.34 0.37
N LYS A 256 -4.54 14.09 -0.48
CA LYS A 256 -5.22 15.14 -1.25
C LYS A 256 -6.13 16.02 -0.37
N ASP A 257 -6.55 15.51 0.79
CA ASP A 257 -7.28 16.29 1.79
C ASP A 257 -6.29 16.88 2.80
N ASP A 258 -6.20 18.21 2.84
CA ASP A 258 -5.27 18.90 3.74
C ASP A 258 -5.58 18.68 5.21
N ALA A 259 -6.84 18.50 5.61
CA ALA A 259 -7.18 18.20 7.00
C ALA A 259 -6.68 16.81 7.39
N VAL A 260 -6.83 15.82 6.50
CA VAL A 260 -6.30 14.46 6.70
C VAL A 260 -4.77 14.46 6.71
N LYS A 261 -4.13 15.22 5.81
CA LYS A 261 -2.67 15.38 5.77
C LYS A 261 -2.13 15.99 7.08
N GLN A 262 -2.76 17.05 7.59
CA GLN A 262 -2.36 17.68 8.85
C GLN A 262 -2.58 16.75 10.05
N ASP A 263 -3.69 16.02 10.08
CA ASP A 263 -3.94 15.00 11.10
C ASP A 263 -2.90 13.88 11.05
N LEU A 264 -2.57 13.37 9.87
CA LEU A 264 -1.51 12.39 9.67
C LEU A 264 -0.16 12.95 10.16
N LEU A 265 0.22 14.17 9.77
CA LEU A 265 1.45 14.82 10.25
C LEU A 265 1.50 14.84 11.78
N SER A 266 0.40 15.19 12.44
CA SER A 266 0.32 15.23 13.90
C SER A 266 0.51 13.85 14.54
N LYS A 267 -0.07 12.80 13.93
CA LYS A 267 0.06 11.41 14.37
C LYS A 267 1.48 10.90 14.16
N LEU A 268 2.06 11.19 13.00
CA LEU A 268 3.42 10.81 12.64
C LEU A 268 4.44 11.48 13.57
N ALA A 269 4.24 12.75 13.92
CA ALA A 269 5.13 13.55 14.78
C ALA A 269 5.07 13.18 16.27
N GLY A 270 3.99 12.54 16.72
CA GLY A 270 3.75 12.26 18.12
C GLY A 270 3.68 13.56 18.93
N SER A 271 4.71 13.84 19.75
CA SER A 271 4.74 15.01 20.65
C SER A 271 5.83 16.06 20.33
N SER A 272 6.54 15.95 19.21
CA SER A 272 7.68 16.84 18.88
C SER A 272 7.70 17.23 17.40
N ASP A 273 8.41 18.30 17.05
CA ASP A 273 8.59 18.72 15.65
C ASP A 273 9.32 17.64 14.86
N LEU A 274 8.61 17.06 13.88
CA LEU A 274 9.13 15.98 13.06
C LEU A 274 9.63 16.53 11.72
N ASN A 275 10.93 16.39 11.49
CA ASN A 275 11.55 16.70 10.22
C ASN A 275 12.01 15.40 9.57
N TRP A 276 11.59 15.13 8.34
CA TRP A 276 11.91 13.88 7.67
C TRP A 276 12.36 14.04 6.23
N TRP A 277 13.05 13.01 5.73
CA TRP A 277 13.49 12.92 4.35
C TRP A 277 12.36 12.61 3.37
N PHE A 278 12.40 13.26 2.21
CA PHE A 278 11.84 12.70 0.98
C PHE A 278 12.94 12.03 0.16
N ARG A 279 12.60 11.02 -0.65
CA ARG A 279 13.54 10.39 -1.59
C ARG A 279 13.94 11.29 -2.77
N SER A 280 13.31 12.45 -2.90
CA SER A 280 13.48 13.43 -3.98
C SER A 280 14.77 14.25 -3.82
N PRO A 281 15.78 14.09 -4.69
CA PRO A 281 16.93 15.01 -4.73
C PRO A 281 16.49 16.41 -5.12
N ASN A 282 17.15 17.45 -4.58
CA ASN A 282 16.99 18.80 -5.11
C ASN A 282 17.76 18.91 -6.45
N PRO A 283 17.05 19.09 -7.58
CA PRO A 283 17.68 19.08 -8.90
C PRO A 283 18.50 20.33 -9.24
N GLU A 284 18.49 21.38 -8.41
CA GLU A 284 19.32 22.58 -8.59
C GLU A 284 20.64 22.50 -7.81
N THR A 285 20.78 21.51 -6.92
CA THR A 285 21.96 21.35 -6.06
C THR A 285 22.67 20.04 -6.35
N ALA A 286 23.95 19.97 -6.02
CA ALA A 286 24.73 18.73 -6.10
C ALA A 286 24.72 17.92 -4.79
N THR A 287 24.11 18.46 -3.73
CA THR A 287 24.31 17.97 -2.35
C THR A 287 23.01 17.68 -1.61
N GLN A 288 21.85 18.15 -2.07
CA GLN A 288 20.65 18.19 -1.24
C GLN A 288 19.52 17.27 -1.70
N PHE A 289 18.67 16.90 -0.74
CA PHE A 289 17.38 16.24 -0.90
C PHE A 289 16.28 17.05 -0.22
N PHE A 290 15.06 16.95 -0.72
CA PHE A 290 13.90 17.60 -0.11
C PHE A 290 13.52 16.98 1.23
N SER A 291 12.98 17.80 2.13
CA SER A 291 12.62 17.39 3.49
C SER A 291 11.33 18.07 3.95
N GLN A 292 10.54 17.36 4.75
CA GLN A 292 9.37 17.93 5.41
C GLN A 292 9.75 18.59 6.74
N GLY A 293 9.06 19.68 7.10
CA GLY A 293 9.16 20.34 8.41
C GLY A 293 10.24 21.44 8.52
N LYS A 294 11.09 21.60 7.50
CA LYS A 294 12.22 22.55 7.51
C LYS A 294 11.93 23.90 6.89
N GLY A 295 10.84 24.02 6.16
CA GLY A 295 10.43 25.23 5.47
C GLY A 295 9.67 24.87 4.20
N TYR A 296 9.25 25.90 3.48
CA TYR A 296 8.38 25.74 2.31
C TYR A 296 8.62 26.83 1.28
N ASP A 297 8.99 26.43 0.07
CA ASP A 297 9.04 27.31 -1.09
C ASP A 297 7.63 27.50 -1.65
N THR A 298 7.07 28.68 -1.39
CA THR A 298 5.74 29.07 -1.86
C THR A 298 5.67 29.35 -3.36
N GLU A 299 6.79 29.61 -4.05
CA GLU A 299 6.78 29.84 -5.49
C GLU A 299 6.60 28.53 -6.26
N GLN A 300 7.21 27.45 -5.78
CA GLN A 300 7.17 26.13 -6.42
C GLN A 300 6.28 25.10 -5.72
N ASN A 301 5.63 25.47 -4.61
CA ASN A 301 4.77 24.58 -3.82
C ASN A 301 5.54 23.33 -3.34
N ALA A 302 6.79 23.52 -2.92
CA ALA A 302 7.70 22.45 -2.55
C ALA A 302 8.29 22.68 -1.15
N SER A 303 8.55 21.60 -0.42
CA SER A 303 9.25 21.70 0.87
C SER A 303 10.71 22.13 0.67
N GLU A 304 11.40 22.56 1.72
CA GLU A 304 12.83 22.91 1.64
C GLU A 304 13.75 21.68 1.55
N SER A 305 14.95 21.87 1.01
CA SER A 305 15.98 20.83 0.89
C SER A 305 17.16 21.03 1.84
N LEU A 306 17.80 19.93 2.21
CA LEU A 306 18.97 19.88 3.10
C LEU A 306 20.08 19.00 2.52
N ASP A 307 21.32 19.25 2.95
CA ASP A 307 22.46 18.42 2.54
C ASP A 307 22.23 16.96 2.91
N ALA A 308 22.54 16.04 1.99
CA ALA A 308 22.20 14.62 2.07
C ALA A 308 22.79 13.88 3.29
N ASN A 309 23.85 14.42 3.89
CA ASN A 309 24.46 13.89 5.12
C ASN A 309 23.92 14.51 6.42
N SER A 310 22.94 15.42 6.32
CA SER A 310 22.17 15.89 7.48
C SER A 310 21.42 14.71 8.10
N LYS A 311 21.13 14.76 9.39
CA LYS A 311 20.32 13.72 10.04
C LYS A 311 18.89 14.21 10.18
N LEU A 312 17.95 13.45 9.65
CA LEU A 312 16.51 13.69 9.80
C LEU A 312 15.82 12.38 10.17
N SER A 313 14.58 12.49 10.64
CA SER A 313 13.73 11.33 10.84
C SER A 313 13.39 10.65 9.51
N VAL A 314 12.97 9.40 9.58
CA VAL A 314 12.61 8.62 8.41
C VAL A 314 11.14 8.24 8.49
N VAL A 315 10.37 8.73 7.52
CA VAL A 315 8.99 8.28 7.27
C VAL A 315 9.04 7.40 6.04
N ILE A 316 8.43 6.23 6.16
CA ILE A 316 8.50 5.21 5.13
C ILE A 316 7.11 4.86 4.61
N GLY A 317 7.08 4.38 3.37
CA GLY A 317 5.97 3.64 2.81
C GLY A 317 6.29 2.16 2.66
N PHE A 318 5.25 1.33 2.71
CA PHE A 318 5.28 -0.05 2.22
C PHE A 318 3.93 -0.40 1.58
N CYS A 319 3.91 -1.42 0.74
CA CYS A 319 2.70 -1.94 0.10
C CYS A 319 2.44 -3.39 0.50
N ILE A 320 1.17 -3.75 0.52
CA ILE A 320 0.67 -5.13 0.62
C ILE A 320 -0.24 -5.38 -0.58
#